data_AF-A0A970RYX0-F1
#
_entry.id   AF-A0A970RYX0-F1
#
_cell.length_a   1.000
_cell.length_b   1.000
_cell.length_c   1.000
_cell.angle_alpha   90.00
_cell.angle_beta   90.00
_cell.angle_gamma   90.00
#
_symmetry.space_group_name_H-M   'P 1'
#
loop_
_entity.id
_entity.type
_entity.pdbx_description
1 polymer ?
#
loop_
_entity_poly.entity_id
_entity_poly.type
_entity_poly.pdbx_seq_one_letter_code
_entity_poly.pdbx_strand_id
1 'polypeptide(L)'
;MISLFLSAVPEQIKDYWYLYDLALAAIIAVCIVILMLLRKRSDQVEAEKSIKTAKKILSSSINKAPQSRRFSLLKAKNVLNTAEYHYSRCVSEEEKYELIGRVNNIKLATEEVEDLIKRNINSPKEDYDKAIDSILKLLS
;
A
#
# COMPACT_ATOMS: atom_id res chain seq x y z
N MET A 1 -2.61 36.61 -37.49
CA MET A 1 -1.74 35.45 -37.76
C MET A 1 -2.49 34.13 -37.69
N ILE A 2 -3.37 33.87 -36.71
CA ILE A 2 -4.20 32.63 -36.67
C ILE A 2 -5.15 32.52 -37.88
N SER A 3 -5.66 33.64 -38.39
CA SER A 3 -6.55 33.68 -39.56
C SER A 3 -5.91 33.19 -40.87
N LEU A 4 -4.59 33.35 -41.03
CA LEU A 4 -3.85 32.92 -42.22
C LEU A 4 -3.62 31.40 -42.26
N PHE A 5 -3.53 30.76 -41.09
CA PHE A 5 -3.44 29.30 -40.98
C PHE A 5 -4.79 28.62 -41.21
N LEU A 6 -5.90 29.25 -40.79
CA LEU A 6 -7.26 28.73 -40.99
C LEU A 6 -7.71 28.80 -42.46
N SER A 7 -7.22 29.76 -43.25
CA SER A 7 -7.54 29.90 -44.67
C SER A 7 -6.73 28.97 -45.60
N ALA A 8 -5.68 28.33 -45.09
CA ALA A 8 -4.83 27.40 -45.83
C ALA A 8 -5.26 25.93 -45.71
N VAL A 9 -6.29 25.65 -44.91
CA VAL A 9 -6.84 24.30 -44.75
C VAL A 9 -7.90 24.06 -45.83
N PRO A 10 -7.73 23.09 -46.73
CA PRO A 10 -8.75 22.73 -47.73
C PRO A 10 -10.10 22.47 -47.05
N GLU A 11 -11.20 23.01 -47.60
CA GLU A 11 -12.55 22.83 -47.04
C GLU A 11 -12.91 21.35 -46.82
N GLN A 12 -12.36 20.46 -47.64
CA GLN A 12 -12.51 19.01 -47.56
C GLN A 12 -11.98 18.40 -46.25
N ILE A 13 -11.08 19.07 -45.52
CA ILE A 13 -10.53 18.58 -44.25
C ILE A 13 -11.40 19.01 -43.05
N LYS A 14 -12.17 20.11 -43.16
CA LYS A 14 -13.06 20.58 -42.09
C LYS A 14 -14.11 19.53 -41.71
N ASP A 15 -14.60 18.77 -42.68
CA ASP A 15 -15.56 17.69 -42.44
C ASP A 15 -14.98 16.53 -41.64
N TYR A 16 -13.66 16.40 -41.53
CA TYR A 16 -12.99 15.33 -40.77
C TYR A 16 -12.37 15.82 -39.44
N TRP A 17 -12.59 17.07 -39.04
CA TRP A 17 -12.10 17.60 -37.75
C TRP A 17 -12.59 16.77 -36.55
N TYR A 18 -13.83 16.29 -36.61
CA TYR A 18 -14.39 15.43 -35.56
C TYR A 18 -13.62 14.11 -35.40
N LEU A 19 -13.01 13.58 -36.46
CA LEU A 19 -12.16 12.39 -36.39
C LEU A 19 -10.86 12.66 -35.64
N TYR A 20 -10.30 13.87 -35.77
CA TYR A 20 -9.14 14.28 -34.99
C TYR A 20 -9.48 14.39 -33.51
N ASP A 21 -10.59 15.05 -33.17
CA ASP A 21 -11.06 15.17 -31.79
C ASP A 21 -11.40 13.80 -31.19
N LEU A 22 -12.02 12.90 -31.96
CA LEU A 22 -12.32 11.53 -31.54
C LEU A 22 -11.04 10.72 -31.31
N ALA A 23 -10.06 10.83 -32.22
CA ALA A 23 -8.77 10.16 -32.09
C ALA A 23 -7.98 10.67 -30.88
N LEU A 24 -7.99 11.99 -30.64
CA LEU A 24 -7.34 12.60 -29.48
C LEU A 24 -8.00 12.15 -28.17
N ALA A 25 -9.33 12.16 -28.12
CA ALA A 25 -10.08 11.68 -26.96
C ALA A 25 -9.79 10.19 -26.67
N ALA A 26 -9.70 9.36 -27.70
CA ALA A 26 -9.34 7.95 -27.56
C ALA A 26 -7.92 7.77 -27.00
N ILE A 27 -6.93 8.53 -27.49
CA ILE A 27 -5.55 8.49 -26.97
C ILE A 27 -5.52 8.91 -25.49
N ILE A 28 -6.22 9.99 -25.12
CA ILE A 28 -6.28 10.46 -23.73
C ILE A 28 -6.90 9.38 -22.84
N ALA A 29 -8.00 8.74 -23.27
CA ALA A 29 -8.64 7.67 -22.52
C ALA A 29 -7.69 6.49 -22.29
N VAL A 30 -6.94 6.05 -23.32
CA VAL A 30 -5.94 4.99 -23.20
C VAL A 30 -4.84 5.37 -22.22
N CYS A 31 -4.31 6.61 -22.30
CA CYS A 31 -3.29 7.10 -21.38
C CYS A 31 -3.79 7.10 -19.91
N ILE A 32 -5.03 7.52 -19.67
CA ILE A 32 -5.63 7.49 -18.31
C ILE A 32 -5.70 6.06 -17.78
N VAL A 33 -6.14 5.10 -18.60
CA VAL A 33 -6.23 3.68 -18.21
C VAL A 33 -4.83 3.13 -17.87
N ILE A 34 -3.83 3.42 -18.69
CA ILE A 34 -2.43 3.00 -18.42
C ILE A 34 -1.94 3.60 -17.10
N LEU A 35 -2.18 4.89 -16.85
CA LEU A 35 -1.78 5.56 -15.60
C LEU A 35 -2.47 4.94 -14.37
N MET A 36 -3.76 4.58 -14.48
CA MET A 36 -4.49 3.90 -13.41
C MET A 36 -3.90 2.52 -13.10
N LEU A 37 -3.56 1.74 -14.13
CA LEU A 37 -2.91 0.42 -13.95
C LEU A 37 -1.52 0.54 -13.31
N LEU A 38 -0.71 1.50 -13.77
CA LEU A 38 0.61 1.77 -13.19
C LEU A 38 0.51 2.18 -11.72
N ARG A 39 -0.46 3.02 -11.37
CA ARG A 39 -0.72 3.43 -9.99
C ARG A 39 -1.13 2.25 -9.12
N LYS A 40 -2.08 1.42 -9.57
CA LYS A 40 -2.52 0.20 -8.86
C LYS A 40 -1.33 -0.71 -8.54
N ARG A 41 -0.46 -0.95 -9.53
CA ARG A 41 0.75 -1.77 -9.36
C ARG A 41 1.75 -1.13 -8.39
N SER A 42 1.96 0.18 -8.47
CA SER A 42 2.86 0.90 -7.56
C SER A 42 2.40 0.81 -6.11
N ASP A 43 1.12 1.02 -5.86
CA ASP A 43 0.54 0.92 -4.51
C ASP A 43 0.66 -0.51 -3.96
N GLN A 44 0.41 -1.54 -4.79
CA GLN A 44 0.62 -2.94 -4.38
C GLN A 44 2.08 -3.21 -3.97
N VAL A 45 3.06 -2.74 -4.76
CA VAL A 45 4.49 -2.92 -4.46
C VAL A 45 4.88 -2.23 -3.14
N GLU A 46 4.39 -1.01 -2.89
CA GLU A 46 4.67 -0.29 -1.63
C GLU A 46 3.99 -0.95 -0.42
N ALA A 47 2.81 -1.55 -0.60
CA ALA A 47 2.14 -2.32 0.45
C ALA A 47 2.98 -3.56 0.87
N GLU A 48 3.42 -4.36 -0.11
CA GLU A 48 4.26 -5.54 0.14
C GLU A 48 5.61 -5.18 0.77
N LYS A 49 6.22 -4.08 0.33
CA LYS A 49 7.47 -3.54 0.90
C LYS A 49 7.27 -3.09 2.35
N SER A 50 6.11 -2.51 2.66
CA SER A 50 5.74 -2.14 4.03
C SER A 50 5.59 -3.38 4.91
N ILE A 51 4.89 -4.42 4.45
CA ILE A 51 4.79 -5.72 5.15
C ILE A 51 6.17 -6.32 5.43
N LYS A 52 7.04 -6.36 4.43
CA LYS A 52 8.42 -6.88 4.57
C LYS A 52 9.24 -6.07 5.59
N THR A 53 9.04 -4.76 5.60
CA THR A 53 9.68 -3.85 6.57
C THR A 53 9.18 -4.10 7.99
N ALA A 54 7.87 -4.26 8.18
CA ALA A 54 7.27 -4.60 9.48
C ALA A 54 7.81 -5.94 10.00
N LYS A 55 7.87 -6.96 9.14
CA LYS A 55 8.48 -8.27 9.46
C LYS A 55 9.92 -8.11 9.96
N LYS A 56 10.76 -7.37 9.23
CA LYS A 56 12.15 -7.12 9.61
C LYS A 56 12.26 -6.41 10.97
N ILE A 57 11.40 -5.43 11.24
CA ILE A 57 11.37 -4.72 12.53
C ILE A 57 11.05 -5.70 13.66
N LEU A 58 10.01 -6.51 13.51
CA LEU A 58 9.57 -7.48 14.51
C LEU A 58 10.64 -8.56 14.75
N SER A 59 11.21 -9.15 13.71
CA SER A 59 12.30 -10.13 13.86
C SER A 59 13.51 -9.55 14.59
N SER A 60 13.88 -8.30 14.30
CA SER A 60 14.99 -7.63 14.99
C SER A 60 14.71 -7.32 16.48
N SER A 61 13.44 -7.34 16.90
CA SER A 61 13.02 -6.92 18.24
C SER A 61 13.26 -7.98 19.32
N ILE A 62 13.28 -9.26 18.95
CA ILE A 62 13.45 -10.45 19.82
C ILE A 62 14.63 -10.28 20.79
N ASN A 63 15.75 -9.77 20.28
CA ASN A 63 17.00 -9.62 21.04
C ASN A 63 17.16 -8.27 21.77
N LYS A 64 16.17 -7.39 21.72
CA LYS A 64 16.25 -6.05 22.34
C LYS A 64 15.76 -6.04 23.78
N ALA A 65 16.13 -5.00 24.53
CA ALA A 65 15.58 -4.73 25.85
C ALA A 65 14.06 -4.46 25.80
N PRO A 66 13.31 -4.67 26.90
CA PRO A 66 11.85 -4.53 26.93
C PRO A 66 11.32 -3.21 26.36
N GLN A 67 11.93 -2.07 26.72
CA GLN A 67 11.51 -0.76 26.22
C GLN A 67 11.70 -0.64 24.70
N SER A 68 12.80 -1.18 24.18
CA SER A 68 13.11 -1.19 22.74
C SER A 68 12.24 -2.17 21.95
N ARG A 69 11.77 -3.26 22.58
CA ARG A 69 10.76 -4.17 22.03
C ARG A 69 9.43 -3.44 21.81
N ARG A 70 8.96 -2.74 22.84
CA ARG A 70 7.73 -1.93 22.76
C ARG A 70 7.81 -0.89 21.64
N PHE A 71 8.93 -0.17 21.53
CA PHE A 71 9.12 0.77 20.43
C PHE A 71 9.14 0.07 19.05
N SER A 72 9.70 -1.14 18.97
CA SER A 72 9.71 -1.93 17.73
C SER A 72 8.29 -2.39 17.33
N LEU A 73 7.45 -2.79 18.29
CA LEU A 73 6.03 -3.11 18.06
C LEU A 73 5.26 -1.90 17.52
N LEU A 74 5.38 -0.74 18.18
CA LEU A 74 4.75 0.51 17.73
C LEU A 74 5.18 0.89 16.31
N LYS A 75 6.48 0.77 16.02
CA LYS A 75 7.02 1.03 14.68
C LYS A 75 6.46 0.05 13.65
N ALA A 76 6.38 -1.24 13.97
CA ALA A 76 5.81 -2.24 13.08
C ALA A 76 4.32 -1.98 12.80
N LYS A 77 3.53 -1.65 13.82
CA LYS A 77 2.11 -1.25 13.69
C LYS A 77 1.96 -0.03 12.77
N ASN A 78 2.80 0.98 12.91
CA ASN A 78 2.75 2.15 12.03
C ASN A 78 3.09 1.81 10.57
N VAL A 79 4.06 0.94 10.33
CA VAL A 79 4.39 0.48 8.96
C VAL A 79 3.24 -0.36 8.38
N LEU A 80 2.54 -1.15 9.20
CA LEU A 80 1.35 -1.89 8.78
C LEU A 80 0.19 -0.97 8.40
N ASN A 81 0.02 0.18 9.08
CA ASN A 81 -0.94 1.20 8.65
C ASN A 81 -0.59 1.77 7.26
N THR A 82 0.69 1.90 6.94
CA THR A 82 1.13 2.28 5.58
C THR A 82 0.76 1.20 4.56
N ALA A 83 0.93 -0.08 4.89
CA ALA A 83 0.51 -1.18 4.02
C ALA A 83 -1.01 -1.16 3.77
N GLU A 84 -1.81 -0.98 4.83
CA GLU A 84 -3.26 -0.86 4.76
C GLU A 84 -3.69 0.32 3.88
N TYR A 85 -3.06 1.49 4.03
CA TYR A 85 -3.32 2.64 3.18
C TYR A 85 -3.08 2.34 1.70
N HIS A 86 -1.96 1.72 1.35
CA HIS A 86 -1.68 1.38 -0.04
C HIS A 86 -2.62 0.31 -0.59
N TYR A 87 -2.93 -0.74 0.18
CA TYR A 87 -3.93 -1.72 -0.22
C TYR A 87 -5.28 -1.06 -0.48
N SER A 88 -5.76 -0.17 0.40
CA SER A 88 -7.05 0.51 0.20
C SER A 88 -7.18 1.28 -1.13
N ARG A 89 -6.05 1.62 -1.79
CA ARG A 89 -6.00 2.33 -3.07
C ARG A 89 -5.79 1.42 -4.27
N CYS A 90 -5.42 0.16 -4.06
CA CYS A 90 -5.09 -0.77 -5.13
C CYS A 90 -5.88 -2.09 -5.13
N VAL A 91 -6.64 -2.44 -4.10
CA VAL A 91 -7.53 -3.61 -4.14
C VAL A 91 -8.96 -3.26 -4.52
N SER A 92 -9.63 -4.21 -5.18
CA SER A 92 -11.08 -4.21 -5.34
C SER A 92 -11.78 -4.43 -3.99
N GLU A 93 -13.08 -4.11 -3.88
CA GLU A 93 -13.83 -4.31 -2.62
C GLU A 93 -13.85 -5.78 -2.15
N GLU A 94 -13.72 -6.74 -3.07
CA GLU A 94 -13.64 -8.17 -2.75
C GLU A 94 -12.29 -8.55 -2.14
N GLU A 95 -11.18 -8.12 -2.76
CA GLU A 95 -9.81 -8.38 -2.26
C GLU A 95 -9.48 -7.61 -0.97
N LYS A 96 -10.24 -6.56 -0.68
CA LYS A 96 -10.13 -5.73 0.53
C LYS A 96 -10.24 -6.57 1.80
N TYR A 97 -11.17 -7.53 1.84
CA TYR A 97 -11.39 -8.35 3.03
C TYR A 97 -10.20 -9.26 3.34
N GLU A 98 -9.53 -9.79 2.31
CA GLU A 98 -8.39 -10.69 2.49
C GLU A 98 -7.13 -9.92 2.91
N LEU A 99 -6.72 -8.93 2.11
CA LEU A 99 -5.45 -8.22 2.33
C LEU A 99 -5.52 -7.25 3.52
N ILE A 100 -6.57 -6.45 3.63
CA ILE A 100 -6.73 -5.52 4.76
C ILE A 100 -7.07 -6.30 6.03
N GLY A 101 -7.92 -7.34 5.94
CA GLY A 101 -8.21 -8.21 7.07
C GLY A 101 -6.96 -8.86 7.64
N ARG A 102 -6.07 -9.38 6.79
CA ARG A 102 -4.78 -9.93 7.20
C ARG A 102 -3.92 -8.89 7.92
N VAL A 103 -3.78 -7.68 7.36
CA VAL A 103 -3.03 -6.59 8.00
C VAL A 103 -3.63 -6.20 9.35
N ASN A 104 -4.96 -6.15 9.44
CA ASN A 104 -5.66 -5.79 10.66
C ASN A 104 -5.47 -6.86 11.76
N ASN A 105 -5.54 -8.15 11.42
CA ASN A 105 -5.27 -9.23 12.36
C ASN A 105 -3.84 -9.15 12.93
N ILE A 106 -2.87 -8.79 12.09
CA ILE A 106 -1.48 -8.60 12.53
C ILE A 106 -1.36 -7.38 13.45
N LYS A 107 -2.08 -6.29 13.17
CA LYS A 107 -2.12 -5.10 14.03
C LYS A 107 -2.68 -5.43 15.41
N LEU A 108 -3.79 -6.17 15.47
CA LEU A 108 -4.40 -6.63 16.72
C LEU A 108 -3.43 -7.51 17.52
N ALA A 109 -2.80 -8.49 16.87
CA ALA A 109 -1.80 -9.33 17.52
C ALA A 109 -0.60 -8.51 18.05
N THR A 110 -0.16 -7.49 17.30
CA THR A 110 0.92 -6.58 17.74
C THR A 110 0.51 -5.77 18.98
N GLU A 111 -0.76 -5.36 19.06
CA GLU A 111 -1.33 -4.60 20.18
C GLU A 111 -1.48 -5.45 21.44
N GLU A 112 -1.92 -6.70 21.30
CA GLU A 112 -1.96 -7.67 22.40
C GLU A 112 -0.58 -7.89 23.02
N VAL A 113 0.47 -8.02 22.19
CA VAL A 113 1.85 -8.15 22.69
C VAL A 113 2.33 -6.86 23.36
N GLU A 114 1.95 -5.69 22.85
CA GLU A 114 2.28 -4.41 23.49
C GLU A 114 1.64 -4.32 24.88
N ASP A 115 0.39 -4.72 25.01
CA ASP A 115 -0.35 -4.73 26.27
C ASP A 115 0.21 -5.74 27.27
N LEU A 116 0.65 -6.91 26.82
CA LEU A 116 1.37 -7.87 27.66
C LEU A 116 2.65 -7.27 28.23
N ILE A 117 3.44 -6.56 27.42
CA ILE A 117 4.65 -5.86 27.90
C ILE A 117 4.31 -4.76 28.89
N LYS A 118 3.25 -3.97 28.63
CA LYS A 118 2.84 -2.88 29.54
C LYS A 118 2.40 -3.42 30.91
N ARG A 119 1.60 -4.48 30.91
CA ARG A 119 1.04 -5.08 32.14
C ARG A 119 2.09 -5.87 32.91
N ASN A 120 3.08 -6.42 32.21
CA ASN A 120 4.04 -7.34 32.77
C ASN A 120 5.46 -6.91 32.39
N ILE A 121 5.99 -5.92 33.12
CA ILE A 121 7.38 -5.42 32.95
C ILE A 121 8.41 -6.58 33.11
N ASN A 122 8.01 -7.66 33.77
CA ASN A 122 8.79 -8.89 33.98
C ASN A 122 8.32 -10.09 33.14
N SER A 123 7.53 -9.89 32.07
CA SER A 123 7.14 -11.00 31.19
C SER A 123 8.39 -11.77 30.76
N PRO A 124 8.45 -13.10 30.94
CA PRO A 124 9.58 -13.91 30.52
C PRO A 124 9.88 -13.63 29.04
N LYS A 125 11.17 -13.49 28.71
CA LYS A 125 11.61 -13.27 27.33
C LYS A 125 11.00 -14.29 26.35
N GLU A 126 10.84 -15.54 26.79
CA GLU A 126 10.25 -16.62 26.00
C GLU A 126 8.81 -16.37 25.57
N ASP A 127 7.98 -15.75 26.42
CA ASP A 127 6.58 -15.49 26.07
C ASP A 127 6.46 -14.39 25.01
N TYR A 128 7.31 -13.35 25.13
CA TYR A 128 7.44 -12.33 24.09
C TYR A 128 7.92 -12.94 22.77
N ASP A 129 8.97 -13.76 22.82
CA ASP A 129 9.57 -14.35 21.62
C ASP A 129 8.56 -15.28 20.91
N LYS A 130 7.78 -16.06 21.65
CA LYS A 130 6.67 -16.89 21.10
C LYS A 130 5.57 -16.05 20.46
N ALA A 131 5.20 -14.93 21.09
CA ALA A 131 4.17 -14.06 20.55
C ALA A 131 4.63 -13.36 19.27
N ILE A 132 5.90 -12.90 19.22
CA ILE A 132 6.50 -12.36 18.00
C ILE A 132 6.59 -13.43 16.91
N ASP A 133 6.99 -14.66 17.23
CA ASP A 133 7.03 -15.75 16.23
C ASP A 133 5.66 -16.03 15.62
N SER A 134 4.60 -15.97 16.44
CA SER A 134 3.21 -16.10 15.98
C SER A 134 2.82 -14.96 15.01
N ILE A 135 3.19 -13.72 15.33
CA ILE A 135 2.97 -12.57 14.43
C ILE A 135 3.78 -12.71 13.12
N LEU A 136 5.03 -13.19 13.21
CA LEU A 136 5.88 -13.40 12.03
C LEU A 136 5.33 -14.48 11.09
N LYS A 137 4.65 -15.51 11.62
CA LYS A 137 3.94 -16.50 10.81
C LYS A 137 2.76 -15.88 10.05
N LEU A 138 2.02 -14.97 10.67
CA LEU A 138 0.94 -14.23 9.99
C LEU A 138 1.46 -13.30 8.87
N LEU A 139 2.71 -12.83 8.99
CA LEU A 139 3.43 -12.01 8.00
C LEU A 139 4.19 -12.83 6.93
N SER A 140 4.12 -14.16 6.97
CA SER A 140 4.77 -15.07 6.01
C SER A 140 3.79 -15.53 4.94
#